data_AF-A0A834JGS6-F1
#
_entry.id   AF-A0A834JGS6-F1
#
_cell.length_a   1.000
_cell.length_b   1.000
_cell.length_c   1.000
_cell.angle_alpha   90.00
_cell.angle_beta   90.00
_cell.angle_gamma   90.00
#
_symmetry.space_group_name_H-M   'P 1'
#
loop_
_entity.id
_entity.type
_entity.pdbx_description
1 polymer ?
#
loop_
_entity_poly.entity_id
_entity_poly.type
_entity_poly.pdbx_seq_one_letter_code
_entity_poly.pdbx_strand_id
1 'polypeptide(L)'
;MVLTGRNNSMYPISPGSLGKKKRTYGTNLPGPSIAYRTTTQDGSPRNAIAAQLPQSAYFSLNLPYTTFGLGRTPNFVDSLTIGVGGKSREWPQIIPNSQMVVIPNPISKPYRWKAQLFVTPSKLILLSAAALSGTCGLISLIIVSLYWKERREDKIEKLQEAHRFPFDAM
;
A
#
# COMPACT_ATOMS: atom_id res chain seq x y z
N MET A 1 -25.91 -3.46 -13.26
CA MET A 1 -26.17 -4.57 -12.32
C MET A 1 -25.25 -4.43 -11.12
N VAL A 2 -25.78 -4.23 -9.91
CA VAL A 2 -24.99 -4.19 -8.67
C VAL A 2 -24.77 -5.63 -8.21
N LEU A 3 -23.53 -6.09 -8.16
CA LEU A 3 -23.19 -7.44 -7.69
C LEU A 3 -23.10 -7.39 -6.17
N THR A 4 -24.24 -7.52 -5.51
CA THR A 4 -24.37 -7.44 -4.05
C THR A 4 -23.83 -8.68 -3.33
N GLY A 5 -23.27 -9.67 -4.04
CA GLY A 5 -22.80 -10.93 -3.44
C GLY A 5 -23.89 -11.76 -2.76
N ARG A 6 -25.16 -11.36 -2.87
CA ARG A 6 -26.33 -12.14 -2.45
C ARG A 6 -26.81 -12.96 -3.63
N ASN A 7 -26.98 -14.27 -3.41
CA ASN A 7 -27.60 -15.14 -4.39
C ASN A 7 -29.11 -14.98 -4.28
N ASN A 8 -29.76 -14.56 -5.36
CA ASN A 8 -31.22 -14.56 -5.46
C ASN A 8 -31.67 -15.82 -6.20
N SER A 9 -32.46 -16.66 -5.53
CA SER A 9 -32.98 -17.91 -6.13
C SER A 9 -34.08 -17.66 -7.17
N MET A 10 -34.83 -16.56 -7.05
CA MET A 10 -35.89 -16.20 -8.01
C MET A 10 -35.31 -15.57 -9.29
N TYR A 11 -34.18 -14.89 -9.19
CA TYR A 11 -33.52 -14.22 -10.31
C TYR A 11 -32.03 -14.58 -10.33
N PRO A 12 -31.69 -15.80 -10.80
CA PRO A 12 -30.30 -16.21 -10.89
C PRO A 12 -29.54 -15.28 -11.84
N ILE A 13 -28.29 -14.98 -11.50
CA ILE A 13 -27.40 -14.17 -12.31
C ILE A 13 -27.23 -14.89 -13.66
N SER A 14 -27.74 -14.31 -14.75
CA SER A 14 -27.56 -14.86 -16.09
C SER A 14 -26.05 -14.96 -16.40
N PRO A 15 -25.56 -16.11 -16.88
CA PRO A 15 -24.15 -16.29 -17.23
C PRO A 15 -23.81 -15.50 -18.51
N GLY A 16 -23.66 -14.18 -18.37
CA GLY A 16 -23.19 -13.31 -19.44
C GLY A 16 -21.68 -13.42 -19.69
N SER A 17 -21.22 -12.78 -20.77
CA SER A 17 -19.80 -12.65 -21.18
C SER A 17 -18.87 -12.12 -20.07
N LEU A 18 -19.43 -11.44 -19.05
CA LEU A 18 -18.76 -11.07 -17.80
C LEU A 18 -18.62 -12.28 -16.84
N GLY A 19 -18.25 -13.44 -17.39
CA GLY A 19 -18.21 -14.71 -16.70
C GLY A 19 -17.24 -14.77 -15.53
N LYS A 20 -17.19 -15.93 -14.88
CA LYS A 20 -16.39 -16.29 -13.67
C LYS A 20 -14.93 -15.77 -13.65
N LYS A 21 -14.33 -15.46 -14.81
CA LYS A 21 -12.97 -14.94 -14.99
C LYS A 21 -12.84 -13.41 -14.88
N LYS A 22 -13.86 -12.62 -15.24
CA LYS A 22 -13.90 -11.17 -15.05
C LYS A 22 -14.78 -10.85 -13.86
N ARG A 23 -14.22 -11.01 -12.65
CA ARG A 23 -14.89 -10.48 -11.45
C ARG A 23 -14.91 -8.95 -11.60
N THR A 24 -16.06 -8.40 -11.98
CA THR A 24 -16.32 -6.97 -11.99
C THR A 24 -16.32 -6.50 -10.54
N TYR A 25 -15.16 -6.01 -10.11
CA TYR A 25 -14.99 -5.34 -8.83
C TYR A 25 -15.34 -3.85 -9.02
N GLY A 26 -15.95 -3.23 -8.02
CA GLY A 26 -16.30 -1.80 -8.08
C GLY A 26 -17.75 -1.50 -8.47
N THR A 27 -18.72 -2.38 -8.15
CA THR A 27 -20.13 -1.99 -8.25
C THR A 27 -20.52 -1.05 -7.11
N ASN A 28 -21.34 -0.06 -7.41
CA ASN A 28 -21.91 0.87 -6.44
C ASN A 28 -22.88 0.13 -5.51
N LEU A 29 -22.36 -0.45 -4.42
CA LEU A 29 -23.17 -1.13 -3.42
C LEU A 29 -23.74 -0.08 -2.46
N PRO A 30 -25.07 0.16 -2.43
CA PRO A 30 -25.66 1.08 -1.49
C PRO A 30 -25.77 0.47 -0.09
N GLY A 31 -25.57 1.29 0.94
CA GLY A 31 -25.77 0.89 2.33
C GLY A 31 -24.56 0.40 3.15
N PRO A 32 -23.31 0.22 2.62
CA PRO A 32 -22.16 0.03 3.49
C PRO A 32 -22.00 1.18 4.50
N SER A 33 -21.77 0.85 5.76
CA SER A 33 -21.37 1.79 6.79
C SER A 33 -19.85 1.76 6.94
N ILE A 34 -19.20 2.91 6.87
CA ILE A 34 -17.75 3.04 7.00
C ILE A 34 -17.50 3.89 8.25
N ALA A 35 -16.73 3.37 9.19
CA ALA A 35 -16.37 4.07 10.41
C ALA A 35 -14.86 4.02 10.62
N TYR A 36 -14.26 5.09 11.09
CA TYR A 36 -12.87 5.09 11.53
C TYR A 36 -12.78 5.44 13.02
N ARG A 37 -11.73 4.94 13.65
CA ARG A 37 -11.29 5.31 14.99
C ARG A 37 -9.80 5.67 14.91
N THR A 38 -9.41 6.77 15.52
CA THR A 38 -8.03 7.24 15.60
C THR A 38 -7.83 8.01 16.89
N THR A 39 -6.57 8.26 17.24
CA THR A 39 -6.17 9.11 18.36
C THR A 39 -5.53 10.37 17.79
N THR A 40 -5.92 11.55 18.28
CA THR A 40 -5.31 12.81 17.87
C THR A 40 -3.88 12.94 18.40
N GLN A 41 -3.12 13.92 17.89
CA GLN A 41 -1.77 14.20 18.40
C GLN A 41 -1.76 14.59 19.88
N ASP A 42 -2.86 15.17 20.37
CA ASP A 42 -3.05 15.54 21.78
C ASP A 42 -3.47 14.36 22.66
N GLY A 43 -3.58 13.15 22.09
CA GLY A 43 -3.98 11.93 22.81
C GLY A 43 -5.48 11.75 22.99
N SER A 44 -6.32 12.63 22.43
CA SER A 44 -7.77 12.50 22.52
C SER A 44 -8.32 11.53 21.47
N PRO A 45 -9.30 10.66 21.81
CA PRO A 45 -9.90 9.76 20.83
C PRO A 45 -10.77 10.53 19.84
N ARG A 46 -10.72 10.12 18.58
CA ARG A 46 -11.52 10.68 17.49
C ARG A 46 -12.09 9.57 16.62
N ASN A 47 -13.37 9.66 16.31
CA ASN A 47 -14.07 8.72 15.46
C ASN A 47 -15.03 9.44 14.52
N ALA A 48 -15.33 8.81 13.40
CA ALA A 48 -16.44 9.23 12.55
C ALA A 48 -17.04 8.02 11.84
N ILE A 49 -18.29 8.15 11.43
CA ILE A 49 -19.02 7.15 10.66
C ILE A 49 -19.78 7.83 9.52
N ALA A 50 -19.83 7.17 8.36
CA ALA A 50 -20.59 7.61 7.22
C ALA A 50 -21.09 6.40 6.42
N ALA A 51 -22.21 6.58 5.74
CA ALA A 51 -22.76 5.57 4.85
C ALA A 51 -22.35 5.84 3.39
N GLN A 52 -22.13 4.79 2.63
CA GLN A 52 -21.90 4.87 1.19
C GLN A 52 -23.23 4.88 0.42
N LEU A 53 -23.33 5.81 -0.53
CA LEU A 53 -24.53 6.06 -1.34
C LEU A 53 -25.81 6.28 -0.49
N PRO A 54 -25.82 7.20 0.50
CA PRO A 54 -27.01 7.49 1.28
C PRO A 54 -28.05 8.21 0.40
N GLN A 55 -29.23 7.64 0.21
CA GLN A 55 -30.26 8.22 -0.64
C GLN A 55 -31.51 8.56 0.17
N SER A 56 -31.86 9.85 0.19
CA SER A 56 -33.13 10.36 0.76
C SER A 56 -34.06 10.96 -0.31
N ALA A 57 -33.55 11.29 -1.50
CA ALA A 57 -34.29 11.93 -2.59
C ALA A 57 -34.34 11.06 -3.85
N TYR A 58 -35.29 11.36 -4.75
CA TYR A 58 -35.39 10.71 -6.06
C TYR A 58 -34.28 11.22 -7.00
N PHE A 59 -33.60 10.32 -7.73
CA PHE A 59 -32.48 10.64 -8.64
C PHE A 59 -31.28 11.41 -8.05
N SER A 60 -30.92 11.18 -6.78
CA SER A 60 -29.72 11.80 -6.19
C SER A 60 -28.42 11.26 -6.82
N LEU A 61 -27.54 12.16 -7.29
CA LEU A 61 -26.21 11.83 -7.80
C LEU A 61 -25.20 11.64 -6.67
N ASN A 62 -25.21 10.46 -6.05
CA ASN A 62 -24.24 10.13 -5.00
C ASN A 62 -22.95 9.54 -5.57
N LEU A 63 -21.84 9.86 -4.92
CA LEU A 63 -20.54 9.30 -5.27
C LEU A 63 -20.41 7.85 -4.74
N PRO A 64 -19.71 6.97 -5.47
CA PRO A 64 -19.53 5.58 -5.09
C PRO A 64 -18.39 5.37 -4.08
N TYR A 65 -18.04 6.42 -3.32
CA TYR A 65 -17.02 6.41 -2.30
C TYR A 65 -17.34 7.47 -1.23
N THR A 66 -16.65 7.36 -0.09
CA THR A 66 -16.78 8.29 1.03
C THR A 66 -15.40 8.78 1.42
N THR A 67 -15.26 10.09 1.64
CA THR A 67 -14.02 10.72 2.10
C THR A 67 -14.16 11.16 3.55
N PHE A 68 -13.11 10.93 4.35
CA PHE A 68 -13.06 11.36 5.75
C PHE A 68 -11.99 12.42 5.93
N GLY A 69 -12.37 13.55 6.52
CA GLY A 69 -11.43 14.54 7.03
C GLY A 69 -10.89 14.10 8.39
N LEU A 70 -9.61 13.73 8.45
CA LEU A 70 -8.96 13.26 9.67
C LEU A 70 -8.46 14.42 10.56
N GLY A 71 -8.18 15.59 9.98
CA GLY A 71 -7.60 16.73 10.70
C GLY A 71 -6.13 16.49 11.08
N ARG A 72 -5.70 17.01 12.23
CA ARG A 72 -4.37 16.73 12.79
C ARG A 72 -4.35 15.33 13.42
N THR A 73 -4.03 14.35 12.60
CA THR A 73 -3.85 12.96 13.04
C THR A 73 -2.40 12.52 12.90
N PRO A 74 -1.97 11.52 13.69
CA PRO A 74 -0.69 10.86 13.50
C PRO A 74 -0.61 10.17 12.12
N ASN A 75 0.54 9.60 11.80
CA ASN A 75 0.84 8.96 10.51
C ASN A 75 -0.04 7.73 10.17
N PHE A 76 -0.95 7.33 11.06
CA PHE A 76 -1.86 6.21 10.89
C PHE A 76 -3.22 6.50 11.52
N VAL A 77 -4.24 5.80 11.03
CA VAL A 77 -5.58 5.68 11.63
C VAL A 77 -5.62 4.34 12.37
N ASP A 78 -5.99 4.34 13.65
CA ASP A 78 -5.97 3.15 14.50
C ASP A 78 -6.78 2.00 13.90
N SER A 79 -8.01 2.29 13.47
CA SER A 79 -8.82 1.29 12.79
C SER A 79 -9.88 1.86 11.85
N LEU A 80 -10.17 1.09 10.79
CA LEU A 80 -11.27 1.31 9.87
C LEU A 80 -12.22 0.11 9.93
N THR A 81 -13.47 0.36 10.33
CA THR A 81 -14.54 -0.63 10.38
C THR A 81 -15.49 -0.44 9.21
N ILE A 82 -15.73 -1.49 8.45
CA ILE A 82 -16.71 -1.49 7.36
C ILE A 82 -17.81 -2.49 7.71
N GLY A 83 -19.04 -2.03 7.62
CA GLY A 83 -20.25 -2.79 7.87
C GLY A 83 -21.08 -2.92 6.59
N VAL A 84 -21.51 -4.14 6.28
CA VAL A 84 -22.38 -4.45 5.12
C VAL A 84 -23.37 -5.53 5.54
N GLY A 85 -24.67 -5.27 5.38
CA GLY A 85 -25.71 -6.29 5.57
C GLY A 85 -25.75 -6.92 6.97
N GLY A 86 -25.54 -6.12 8.02
CA GLY A 86 -25.56 -6.57 9.42
C GLY A 86 -24.29 -7.31 9.87
N LYS A 87 -23.25 -7.35 9.03
CA LYS A 87 -21.93 -7.87 9.38
C LYS A 87 -20.89 -6.76 9.28
N SER A 88 -19.84 -6.83 10.08
CA SER A 88 -18.76 -5.87 10.07
C SER A 88 -17.39 -6.54 10.07
N ARG A 89 -16.39 -5.80 9.59
CA ARG A 89 -14.98 -6.14 9.70
C ARG A 89 -14.16 -4.89 9.96
N GLU A 90 -13.20 -5.02 10.87
CA GLU A 90 -12.21 -4.00 11.20
C GLU A 90 -10.88 -4.29 10.49
N TRP A 91 -10.23 -3.23 10.00
CA TRP A 91 -8.88 -3.24 9.50
C TRP A 91 -8.03 -2.26 10.34
N PRO A 92 -6.98 -2.74 11.01
CA PRO A 92 -6.13 -1.89 11.82
C PRO A 92 -5.14 -1.09 10.96
N GLN A 93 -4.61 0.01 11.52
CA GLN A 93 -3.44 0.73 11.03
C GLN A 93 -3.51 1.14 9.55
N ILE A 94 -4.48 2.00 9.22
CA ILE A 94 -4.62 2.51 7.85
C ILE A 94 -3.79 3.78 7.68
N ILE A 95 -3.01 3.85 6.60
CA ILE A 95 -2.20 5.02 6.25
C ILE A 95 -3.14 6.13 5.73
N PRO A 96 -3.10 7.37 6.26
CA PRO A 96 -3.83 8.50 5.72
C PRO A 96 -3.48 8.79 4.26
N ASN A 97 -4.30 9.58 3.57
CA ASN A 97 -4.10 9.93 2.15
C ASN A 97 -4.00 8.70 1.21
N SER A 98 -4.61 7.60 1.62
CA SER A 98 -4.76 6.39 0.82
C SER A 98 -6.24 6.15 0.48
N GLN A 99 -6.49 5.42 -0.60
CA GLN A 99 -7.82 5.00 -1.02
C GLN A 99 -7.98 3.52 -0.71
N MET A 100 -8.97 3.17 0.11
CA MET A 100 -9.25 1.78 0.46
C MET A 100 -10.49 1.28 -0.28
N VAL A 101 -10.32 0.22 -1.07
CA VAL A 101 -11.41 -0.46 -1.77
C VAL A 101 -11.69 -1.78 -1.08
N VAL A 102 -12.94 -2.00 -0.67
CA VAL A 102 -13.35 -3.23 0.02
C VAL A 102 -14.36 -4.02 -0.79
N ILE A 103 -14.11 -5.32 -0.87
CA ILE A 103 -14.90 -6.29 -1.60
C ILE A 103 -15.52 -7.24 -0.58
N PRO A 104 -16.78 -6.99 -0.17
CA PRO A 104 -17.47 -7.79 0.83
C PRO A 104 -18.06 -9.08 0.22
N ASN A 105 -17.20 -9.97 -0.31
CA ASN A 105 -17.62 -11.22 -0.95
C ASN A 105 -17.01 -12.45 -0.26
N PRO A 106 -17.82 -13.37 0.30
CA PRO A 106 -19.27 -13.30 0.50
C PRO A 106 -19.67 -12.46 1.73
N ILE A 107 -20.82 -11.78 1.69
CA ILE A 107 -21.30 -10.91 2.78
C ILE A 107 -21.43 -11.68 4.11
N SER A 108 -21.83 -12.95 4.08
CA SER A 108 -22.03 -13.78 5.28
C SER A 108 -20.74 -14.06 6.06
N LYS A 109 -19.56 -13.93 5.44
CA LYS A 109 -18.27 -14.29 6.03
C LYS A 109 -17.30 -13.10 5.96
N PRO A 110 -17.36 -12.16 6.93
CA PRO A 110 -16.55 -10.95 6.95
C PRO A 110 -15.05 -11.19 6.86
N TYR A 111 -14.56 -12.25 7.49
CA TYR A 111 -13.16 -12.66 7.47
C TYR A 111 -12.61 -12.98 6.07
N ARG A 112 -13.49 -13.27 5.09
CA ARG A 112 -13.09 -13.50 3.69
C ARG A 112 -13.10 -12.23 2.83
N TRP A 113 -13.58 -11.12 3.36
CA TRP A 113 -13.61 -9.85 2.63
C TRP A 113 -12.19 -9.44 2.23
N LYS A 114 -12.05 -8.88 1.04
CA LYS A 114 -10.77 -8.41 0.55
C LYS A 114 -10.74 -6.89 0.64
N ALA A 115 -9.63 -6.35 1.13
CA ALA A 115 -9.35 -4.92 1.10
C ALA A 115 -8.11 -4.68 0.26
N GLN A 116 -8.16 -3.67 -0.60
CA GLN A 116 -7.03 -3.20 -1.39
C GLN A 116 -6.78 -1.74 -1.03
N LEU A 117 -5.55 -1.44 -0.64
CA LEU A 117 -5.13 -0.10 -0.27
C LEU A 117 -4.30 0.48 -1.41
N PHE A 118 -4.74 1.60 -1.96
CA PHE A 118 -4.05 2.34 -3.00
C PHE A 118 -3.48 3.61 -2.38
N VAL A 119 -2.16 3.73 -2.37
CA VAL A 119 -1.48 4.91 -1.87
C VAL A 119 -1.08 5.75 -3.07
N THR A 120 -1.35 7.05 -3.02
CA THR A 120 -0.89 7.97 -4.06
C THR A 120 0.64 8.05 -3.99
N PRO A 121 1.38 7.60 -5.02
CA PRO A 121 2.83 7.69 -5.00
C PRO A 121 3.23 9.16 -5.03
N SER A 122 3.90 9.64 -3.99
CA SER A 122 4.44 10.99 -3.97
C SER A 122 5.67 11.07 -4.87
N LYS A 123 5.79 12.12 -5.69
CA LYS A 123 7.01 12.41 -6.48
C LYS A 123 8.26 12.48 -5.59
N LEU A 124 8.10 12.84 -4.33
CA LEU A 124 9.17 12.87 -3.33
C LEU A 124 9.80 11.49 -3.11
N ILE A 125 9.01 10.40 -3.13
CA ILE A 125 9.53 9.05 -2.92
C ILE A 125 10.53 8.68 -4.02
N LEU A 126 10.20 9.00 -5.28
CA LEU A 126 11.08 8.75 -6.42
C LEU A 126 12.35 9.60 -6.34
N LEU A 127 12.24 10.88 -5.97
CA LEU A 127 13.38 11.77 -5.79
C LEU A 127 14.30 11.29 -4.66
N SER A 128 13.73 10.87 -3.52
CA SER A 128 14.50 10.31 -2.41
C SER A 128 15.19 9.01 -2.79
N ALA A 129 14.53 8.13 -3.54
CA ALA A 129 15.14 6.90 -4.04
C ALA A 129 16.31 7.19 -4.99
N ALA A 130 16.16 8.18 -5.88
CA ALA A 130 17.23 8.62 -6.78
C ALA A 130 18.40 9.28 -6.03
N ALA A 131 18.13 10.08 -5.01
CA ALA A 131 19.16 10.67 -4.16
C ALA A 131 19.92 9.60 -3.36
N LEU A 132 19.20 8.60 -2.83
CA LEU A 132 19.80 7.47 -2.12
C LEU A 132 20.64 6.60 -3.06
N SER A 133 20.15 6.29 -4.26
CA SER A 133 20.94 5.53 -5.23
C SER A 133 22.18 6.29 -5.69
N GLY A 134 22.08 7.61 -5.89
CA GLY A 134 23.22 8.47 -6.22
C GLY A 134 24.29 8.49 -5.11
N THR A 135 23.87 8.65 -3.86
CA THR A 135 24.79 8.63 -2.70
C THR A 135 25.45 7.26 -2.51
N CYS A 136 24.67 6.17 -2.58
CA CYS A 136 25.22 4.81 -2.54
C CYS A 136 26.18 4.54 -3.70
N GLY A 137 25.87 5.02 -4.91
CA GLY A 137 26.71 4.88 -6.09
C GLY A 137 28.05 5.63 -5.95
N LEU A 138 28.00 6.86 -5.44
CA LEU A 138 29.20 7.68 -5.18
C LEU A 138 30.12 7.01 -4.16
N ILE A 139 29.57 6.53 -3.04
CA ILE A 139 30.33 5.81 -2.01
C ILE A 139 30.98 4.55 -2.61
N SER A 140 30.22 3.78 -3.40
CA SER A 140 30.72 2.57 -4.05
C SER A 140 31.87 2.88 -5.02
N LEU A 141 31.77 3.97 -5.78
CA LEU A 141 32.83 4.42 -6.70
C LEU A 141 34.12 4.78 -5.95
N ILE A 142 34.00 5.49 -4.83
CA ILE A 142 35.16 5.84 -3.99
C ILE A 142 35.83 4.58 -3.46
N ILE A 143 35.06 3.62 -2.94
CA ILE A 143 35.57 2.34 -2.44
C ILE A 143 36.31 1.57 -3.54
N VAL A 144 35.72 1.44 -4.73
CA VAL A 144 36.35 0.72 -5.86
C VAL A 144 37.64 1.41 -6.32
N SER A 145 37.65 2.75 -6.36
CA SER A 145 38.84 3.53 -6.71
C SER A 145 39.98 3.30 -5.73
N LEU A 146 39.70 3.38 -4.43
CA LEU A 146 40.68 3.10 -3.37
C LEU A 146 41.19 1.67 -3.44
N TYR A 147 40.29 0.70 -3.62
CA TYR A 147 40.65 -0.72 -3.75
C TYR A 147 41.57 -0.98 -4.94
N TRP A 148 41.33 -0.33 -6.10
CA TRP A 148 42.24 -0.46 -7.24
C TRP A 148 43.61 0.17 -7.00
N LYS A 149 43.65 1.30 -6.28
CA LYS A 149 44.91 1.96 -5.94
C LYS A 149 45.75 1.07 -5.01
N GLU A 150 45.13 0.54 -3.96
CA GLU A 150 45.75 -0.42 -3.04
C GLU A 150 46.25 -1.66 -3.78
N ARG A 151 45.41 -2.25 -4.63
CA ARG A 151 45.80 -3.42 -5.45
C ARG A 151 46.97 -3.14 -6.40
N ARG A 152 47.19 -1.89 -6.78
CA ARG A 152 48.31 -1.49 -7.66
C ARG A 152 49.59 -1.32 -6.87
N GLU A 153 49.50 -0.73 -5.68
CA GLU A 153 50.62 -0.60 -4.74
C GLU A 153 51.12 -1.98 -4.28
N ASP A 154 50.21 -2.88 -3.89
CA ASP A 154 50.53 -4.28 -3.56
C ASP A 154 51.29 -5.03 -4.66
N LYS A 155 50.95 -4.76 -5.93
CA LYS A 155 51.61 -5.40 -7.09
C LYS A 155 53.02 -4.88 -7.28
N ILE A 156 53.24 -3.59 -7.03
CA ILE A 156 54.55 -2.96 -7.17
C ILE A 156 55.48 -3.46 -6.05
N GLU A 157 55.00 -3.54 -4.82
CA GLU A 157 55.78 -4.09 -3.68
C GLU A 157 56.20 -5.55 -3.93
N LYS A 158 55.27 -6.41 -4.39
CA LYS A 158 55.59 -7.81 -4.71
C LYS A 158 56.63 -7.96 -5.82
N LEU A 159 56.64 -7.06 -6.81
CA LEU A 159 57.65 -7.06 -7.88
C LEU A 159 59.02 -6.62 -7.34
N GLN A 160 59.05 -5.67 -6.40
CA GLN A 160 60.29 -5.23 -5.75
C GLN A 160 60.88 -6.32 -4.83
N GLU A 161 60.03 -7.04 -4.09
CA GLU A 161 60.46 -8.19 -3.29
C GLU A 161 61.00 -9.34 -4.16
N ALA A 162 60.34 -9.64 -5.30
CA ALA A 162 60.82 -10.63 -6.26
C ALA A 162 62.11 -10.20 -6.98
N HIS A 163 62.37 -8.91 -7.15
CA HIS A 163 63.66 -8.42 -7.68
C HIS A 163 64.76 -8.36 -6.60
N ARG A 164 64.40 -8.48 -5.32
CA ARG A 164 65.34 -8.53 -4.19
C ARG A 164 65.76 -9.97 -3.83
N PHE A 165 65.60 -10.95 -4.72
CA PHE A 165 66.23 -12.25 -4.50
C PHE A 165 67.75 -12.07 -4.37
N PRO A 166 68.34 -12.41 -3.21
CA PRO A 166 69.77 -12.22 -2.99
C PRO A 166 70.56 -13.19 -3.85
N PHE A 167 71.56 -12.67 -4.57
CA PHE A 167 72.68 -13.42 -5.14
C PHE A 167 73.64 -13.91 -4.03
N ASP A 168 73.11 -14.42 -2.90
CA ASP A 168 73.88 -14.84 -1.72
C ASP A 168 73.74 -16.34 -1.42
N ALA A 169 73.46 -17.13 -2.46
CA ALA A 169 73.57 -18.58 -2.41
C ALA A 169 74.52 -19.04 -3.52
N MET A 170 75.79 -18.67 -3.37
CA MET A 170 76.94 -19.26 -4.05
C MET A 170 77.68 -20.16 -3.06
#